data_AF-A0A7S0GGH3-F1
#
_entry.id   AF-A0A7S0GGH3-F1
#
_cell.length_a   1.000
_cell.length_b   1.000
_cell.length_c   1.000
_cell.angle_alpha   90.00
_cell.angle_beta   90.00
_cell.angle_gamma   90.00
#
_symmetry.space_group_name_H-M   'P 1'
#
loop_
_entity.id
_entity.type
_entity.pdbx_description
1 polymer ?
#
loop_
_entity_poly.entity_id
_entity_poly.type
_entity_poly.pdbx_seq_one_letter_code
_entity_poly.pdbx_strand_id
1 'polypeptide(L)'
;DTSQLRYPKPLLDIIKGGDGVTDTFARYMNGPDYAVRDPWLRNWLDALAFSLSGLEASRTPAAAMAYVLYDLHREGAALDYPRGGMGSIVEALVEAIQEDGVSRVCLRT
;
A
#
# COMPACT_ATOMS: atom_id res chain seq x y z
N ASP A 1 2.66 10.89 -37.83
CA ASP A 1 3.21 10.56 -36.51
C ASP A 1 2.19 9.75 -35.73
N THR A 2 2.22 8.43 -35.91
CA THR A 2 1.18 7.47 -35.50
C THR A 2 1.67 6.61 -34.33
N SER A 3 2.29 7.27 -33.34
CA SER A 3 2.86 6.64 -32.13
C SER A 3 1.87 6.50 -30.98
N GLN A 4 0.67 7.09 -31.09
CA GLN A 4 -0.30 7.22 -29.99
C GLN A 4 -1.27 6.02 -29.80
N LEU A 5 -1.22 4.97 -30.61
CA LEU A 5 -2.17 3.84 -30.54
C LEU A 5 -1.51 2.45 -30.48
N ARG A 6 -0.37 2.34 -29.80
CA ARG A 6 0.38 1.08 -29.76
C ARG A 6 -0.27 0.00 -28.85
N TYR A 7 -1.18 0.37 -27.94
CA TYR A 7 -1.77 -0.55 -26.95
C TYR A 7 -3.27 -0.33 -26.69
N PRO A 8 -4.16 -0.44 -27.69
CA PRO A 8 -5.59 -0.27 -27.50
C PRO A 8 -6.22 -1.38 -26.63
N LYS A 9 -5.65 -2.60 -26.66
CA LYS A 9 -6.17 -3.74 -25.88
C LYS A 9 -5.94 -3.57 -24.36
N PRO A 10 -4.72 -3.29 -23.86
CA PRO A 10 -4.51 -3.02 -22.43
C PRO A 10 -5.34 -1.86 -21.89
N LEU A 11 -5.53 -0.79 -22.69
CA LEU A 11 -6.41 0.32 -22.31
C LEU A 11 -7.87 -0.12 -22.20
N LEU A 12 -8.35 -0.91 -23.16
CA LEU A 12 -9.69 -1.51 -23.09
C LEU A 12 -9.83 -2.47 -21.91
N ASP A 13 -8.77 -3.20 -21.54
CA ASP A 13 -8.77 -4.10 -20.39
C ASP A 13 -8.78 -3.35 -19.06
N ILE A 14 -8.11 -2.18 -18.97
CA ILE A 14 -8.21 -1.27 -17.81
C ILE A 14 -9.63 -0.67 -17.73
N ILE A 15 -10.19 -0.23 -18.86
CA ILE A 15 -11.55 0.34 -18.92
C ILE A 15 -12.62 -0.72 -18.60
N LYS A 16 -12.43 -1.98 -19.03
CA LYS A 16 -13.36 -3.10 -18.79
C LYS A 16 -13.14 -3.81 -17.46
N GLY A 17 -11.91 -3.77 -16.94
CA GLY A 17 -11.47 -4.48 -15.73
C GLY A 17 -12.10 -3.94 -14.45
N GLY A 18 -12.73 -2.76 -14.52
CA GLY A 18 -13.50 -2.18 -13.43
C GLY A 18 -12.62 -1.72 -12.27
N ASP A 19 -13.04 -0.63 -11.65
CA ASP A 19 -12.37 0.07 -10.56
C ASP A 19 -12.25 -0.74 -9.24
N GLY A 20 -12.33 -2.07 -9.26
CA GLY A 20 -12.34 -2.90 -8.04
C GLY A 20 -11.05 -2.83 -7.20
N VAL A 21 -9.94 -2.38 -7.80
CA VAL A 21 -8.64 -2.20 -7.14
C VAL A 21 -8.44 -0.74 -6.70
N THR A 22 -8.96 0.22 -7.46
CA THR A 22 -8.86 1.67 -7.19
C THR A 22 -9.94 2.18 -6.24
N ASP A 23 -11.06 1.47 -6.13
CA ASP A 23 -12.14 1.73 -5.16
C ASP A 23 -11.77 1.21 -3.76
N THR A 24 -12.62 1.52 -2.80
CA THR A 24 -12.48 1.09 -1.40
C THR A 24 -12.70 -0.41 -1.22
N PHE A 25 -12.23 -0.95 -0.10
CA PHE A 25 -12.45 -2.36 0.27
C PHE A 25 -13.91 -2.66 0.68
N ALA A 26 -14.84 -1.70 0.53
CA ALA A 26 -16.26 -1.86 0.88
C ALA A 26 -16.92 -3.07 0.21
N ARG A 27 -16.52 -3.38 -1.03
CA ARG A 27 -17.05 -4.50 -1.81
C ARG A 27 -16.81 -5.87 -1.15
N TYR A 28 -15.77 -5.97 -0.33
CA TYR A 28 -15.39 -7.18 0.41
C TYR A 28 -15.81 -7.15 1.87
N MET A 29 -16.14 -5.96 2.42
CA MET A 29 -16.66 -5.82 3.79
C MET A 29 -18.17 -6.01 3.86
N ASN A 30 -18.92 -5.31 3.00
CA ASN A 30 -20.38 -5.18 3.05
C ASN A 30 -21.03 -5.36 1.67
N GLY A 31 -20.27 -5.83 0.68
CA GLY A 31 -20.61 -5.69 -0.72
C GLY A 31 -21.04 -6.98 -1.41
N PRO A 32 -21.23 -6.90 -2.73
CA PRO A 32 -21.71 -8.03 -3.52
C PRO A 32 -20.66 -9.13 -3.70
N ASP A 33 -19.37 -8.80 -3.58
CA ASP A 33 -18.28 -9.75 -3.81
C ASP A 33 -18.04 -10.58 -2.54
N TYR A 34 -18.09 -9.95 -1.37
CA TYR A 34 -18.11 -10.63 -0.08
C TYR A 34 -18.73 -9.75 1.02
N ALA A 35 -19.35 -10.39 2.00
CA ALA A 35 -19.88 -9.73 3.19
C ALA A 35 -19.32 -10.41 4.45
N VAL A 36 -18.44 -9.71 5.16
CA VAL A 36 -17.82 -10.21 6.39
C VAL A 36 -18.85 -10.20 7.51
N ARG A 37 -19.34 -11.38 7.89
CA ARG A 37 -20.35 -11.55 8.95
C ARG A 37 -19.75 -11.82 10.32
N ASP A 38 -18.57 -12.44 10.36
CA ASP A 38 -17.90 -12.75 11.61
C ASP A 38 -17.38 -11.46 12.27
N PRO A 39 -17.78 -11.15 13.52
CA PRO A 39 -17.37 -9.91 14.18
C PRO A 39 -15.87 -9.83 14.42
N TRP A 40 -15.21 -10.96 14.69
CA TRP A 40 -13.77 -10.97 14.92
C TRP A 40 -13.02 -10.62 13.62
N LEU A 41 -13.35 -11.25 12.50
CA LEU A 41 -12.74 -11.00 11.21
C LEU A 41 -12.96 -9.55 10.76
N ARG A 42 -14.16 -9.01 10.97
CA ARG A 42 -14.47 -7.60 10.69
C ARG A 42 -13.58 -6.66 11.49
N ASN A 43 -13.53 -6.83 12.81
CA ASN A 43 -12.72 -5.99 13.68
C ASN A 43 -11.23 -6.11 13.37
N TRP A 44 -10.76 -7.30 12.99
CA TRP A 44 -9.38 -7.52 12.58
C TRP A 44 -9.04 -6.77 11.28
N LEU A 45 -9.93 -6.83 10.27
CA LEU A 45 -9.77 -6.08 9.02
C LEU A 45 -9.81 -4.57 9.25
N ASP A 46 -10.70 -4.08 10.12
CA ASP A 46 -10.78 -2.66 10.47
C ASP A 46 -9.55 -2.19 11.26
N ALA A 47 -9.03 -3.00 12.18
CA ALA A 47 -7.79 -2.70 12.89
C ALA A 47 -6.58 -2.64 11.93
N LEU A 48 -6.49 -3.59 11.00
CA LEU A 48 -5.45 -3.61 9.97
C LEU A 48 -5.55 -2.36 9.08
N ALA A 49 -6.76 -2.03 8.60
CA ALA A 49 -7.00 -0.84 7.79
C ALA A 49 -6.66 0.46 8.53
N PHE A 50 -6.99 0.54 9.81
CA PHE A 50 -6.66 1.67 10.65
C PHE A 50 -5.14 1.86 10.77
N SER A 51 -4.36 0.78 10.92
CA SER A 51 -2.89 0.86 10.93
C SER A 51 -2.30 1.38 9.62
N LEU A 52 -3.00 1.24 8.49
CA LEU A 52 -2.52 1.67 7.17
C LEU A 52 -2.88 3.13 6.85
N SER A 53 -4.12 3.54 7.13
CA SER A 53 -4.64 4.83 6.69
C SER A 53 -5.44 5.61 7.75
N GLY A 54 -5.61 5.05 8.95
CA GLY A 54 -6.44 5.64 10.00
C GLY A 54 -7.95 5.58 9.72
N LEU A 55 -8.38 4.75 8.76
CA LEU A 55 -9.80 4.56 8.39
C LEU A 55 -10.20 3.09 8.57
N GLU A 56 -11.50 2.85 8.68
CA GLU A 56 -12.08 1.50 8.61
C GLU A 56 -11.91 0.87 7.22
N ALA A 57 -11.93 -0.45 7.14
CA ALA A 57 -11.58 -1.17 5.91
C ALA A 57 -12.46 -0.77 4.72
N SER A 58 -13.77 -0.57 4.93
CA SER A 58 -14.67 -0.14 3.85
C SER A 58 -14.38 1.25 3.29
N ARG A 59 -13.42 2.00 3.85
CA ARG A 59 -12.98 3.32 3.37
C ARG A 59 -11.50 3.35 3.00
N THR A 60 -10.80 2.23 3.14
CA THR A 60 -9.41 2.09 2.73
C THR A 60 -9.34 1.54 1.31
N PRO A 61 -8.40 2.01 0.45
CA PRO A 61 -8.25 1.49 -0.91
C PRO A 61 -8.09 -0.03 -0.95
N ALA A 62 -8.84 -0.69 -1.83
CA ALA A 62 -8.85 -2.15 -1.91
C ALA A 62 -7.47 -2.71 -2.31
N ALA A 63 -6.75 -2.01 -3.19
CA ALA A 63 -5.36 -2.35 -3.53
C ALA A 63 -4.45 -2.44 -2.32
N ALA A 64 -4.53 -1.46 -1.41
CA ALA A 64 -3.68 -1.39 -0.22
C ALA A 64 -4.00 -2.54 0.74
N MET A 65 -5.28 -2.79 0.98
CA MET A 65 -5.72 -3.92 1.80
C MET A 65 -5.28 -5.26 1.21
N ALA A 66 -5.48 -5.47 -0.10
CA ALA A 66 -5.08 -6.70 -0.78
C ALA A 66 -3.55 -6.91 -0.74
N TYR A 67 -2.78 -5.85 -0.99
CA TYR A 67 -1.32 -5.91 -0.90
C TYR A 67 -0.86 -6.29 0.51
N VAL A 68 -1.38 -5.64 1.54
CA VAL A 68 -0.95 -5.88 2.93
C VAL A 68 -1.36 -7.27 3.42
N LEU A 69 -2.57 -7.72 3.08
CA LEU A 69 -3.01 -9.09 3.38
C LEU A 69 -2.09 -10.12 2.71
N TYR A 70 -1.72 -9.91 1.45
CA TYR A 70 -0.75 -10.77 0.76
C TYR A 70 0.65 -10.70 1.39
N ASP A 71 1.10 -9.49 1.71
CA ASP A 71 2.41 -9.16 2.29
C ASP A 71 2.61 -9.86 3.64
N LEU A 72 1.59 -9.82 4.51
CA LEU A 72 1.61 -10.44 5.83
C LEU A 72 1.63 -11.98 5.79
N HIS A 73 1.14 -12.60 4.71
CA HIS A 73 1.04 -14.06 4.59
C HIS A 73 2.06 -14.66 3.61
N ARG A 74 2.97 -13.85 3.06
CA ARG A 74 4.04 -14.40 2.22
C ARG A 74 4.96 -15.30 3.04
N GLU A 75 5.58 -16.27 2.38
CA GLU A 75 6.63 -17.06 2.99
C GLU A 75 7.79 -16.16 3.46
N GLY A 76 8.21 -16.33 4.72
CA GLY A 76 9.24 -15.49 5.33
C GLY A 76 8.77 -14.09 5.75
N ALA A 77 7.47 -13.78 5.71
CA ALA A 77 6.95 -12.53 6.25
C ALA A 77 7.34 -12.39 7.74
N ALA A 78 7.92 -11.24 8.08
CA ALA A 78 8.25 -10.88 9.45
C ALA A 78 7.98 -9.39 9.66
N LEU A 79 7.63 -9.04 10.90
CA LEU A 79 7.51 -7.65 11.31
C LEU A 79 8.87 -7.18 11.84
N ASP A 80 9.51 -6.27 11.12
CA ASP A 80 10.80 -5.73 11.48
C ASP A 80 10.70 -4.31 12.06
N TYR A 81 11.61 -4.03 12.98
CA TYR A 81 11.80 -2.70 13.56
C TYR A 81 13.28 -2.30 13.45
N PRO A 82 13.59 -1.08 12.99
CA PRO A 82 14.97 -0.65 12.85
C PRO A 82 15.65 -0.61 14.21
N ARG A 83 16.81 -1.28 14.30
CA ARG A 83 17.68 -1.13 15.46
C ARG A 83 18.11 0.34 15.56
N GLY A 84 17.90 0.95 16.72
CA GLY A 84 18.11 2.39 16.91
C GLY A 84 16.91 3.28 16.58
N GLY A 85 15.78 2.71 16.15
CA GLY A 85 14.56 3.46 15.83
C GLY A 85 14.62 4.15 14.45
N MET A 86 13.60 4.95 14.12
CA MET A 86 13.52 5.58 12.79
C MET A 86 14.67 6.54 12.47
N GLY A 87 15.30 7.11 13.51
CA GLY A 87 16.47 7.97 13.34
C GLY A 87 17.64 7.27 12.64
N SER A 88 17.84 5.97 12.88
CA SER A 88 18.94 5.23 12.25
C SER A 88 18.74 5.03 10.74
N ILE A 89 17.48 4.93 10.28
CA ILE A 89 17.16 4.90 8.84
C ILE A 89 17.48 6.26 8.20
N VAL A 90 17.09 7.35 8.85
CA VAL A 90 17.36 8.71 8.35
C VAL A 90 18.86 8.97 8.29
N GLU A 91 19.61 8.57 9.32
CA GLU A 91 21.06 8.70 9.36
C GLU A 91 21.74 7.91 8.23
N ALA A 92 21.39 6.64 8.06
CA ALA A 92 21.90 5.81 6.95
C ALA A 92 21.61 6.43 5.57
N LEU A 93 20.45 7.06 5.39
CA LEU A 93 20.10 7.76 4.15
C LEU A 93 20.96 9.02 3.95
N VAL A 94 21.20 9.81 5.00
CA VAL A 94 22.07 10.99 4.94
C VAL A 94 23.52 10.59 4.64
N GLU A 95 24.02 9.53 5.27
CA GLU A 95 25.35 8.97 5.01
C GLU A 95 25.50 8.55 3.55
N ALA A 96 24.56 7.77 3.02
CA ALA A 96 24.57 7.31 1.63
C ALA A 96 24.51 8.48 0.62
N ILE A 97 23.72 9.52 0.90
CA ILE A 97 23.66 10.71 0.04
C ILE A 97 24.99 11.46 0.04
N GLN A 98 25.70 11.52 1.17
CA GLN A 98 26.93 12.31 1.30
C GLN A 98 28.22 11.52 1.04
N GLU A 99 28.10 10.24 0.62
CA GLU A 99 29.23 9.32 0.39
C GLU A 99 30.21 9.83 -0.67
N ASP A 100 29.72 10.54 -1.70
CA ASP A 100 30.52 11.08 -2.79
C ASP A 100 31.35 12.34 -2.41
N GLY A 101 31.11 12.92 -1.24
CA GLY A 101 31.74 14.16 -0.76
C GLY A 101 31.33 15.44 -1.49
N VAL A 102 30.43 15.35 -2.47
CA VAL A 102 29.91 16.48 -3.27
C VAL A 102 28.47 16.83 -2.87
N SER A 103 27.66 15.80 -2.64
CA SER A 103 26.25 15.88 -2.25
C SER A 103 26.12 16.23 -0.76
N ARG A 104 25.16 17.08 -0.40
CA ARG A 104 24.96 17.56 0.98
C ARG A 104 23.49 17.64 1.36
N VAL A 105 23.16 17.21 2.56
CA VAL A 105 21.83 17.40 3.17
C VAL A 105 21.87 18.64 4.06
N CYS A 106 21.11 19.67 3.71
CA CYS A 106 21.08 20.94 4.45
C CYS A 106 19.72 21.09 5.16
N LEU A 107 19.72 21.08 6.49
CA LEU A 107 18.55 21.40 7.30
C LEU A 107 18.48 22.91 7.55
N ARG A 108 17.28 23.47 7.53
CA ARG A 108 17.05 24.85 7.95
C ARG A 108 16.72 24.85 9.44
N THR A 109 17.75 25.00 10.27
CA THR A 109 17.62 25.20 11.73
C THR A 109 17.46 26.68 12.06
#